data_AF-A0A8C6PUM5-F1
#
_entry.id   AF-A0A8C6PUM5-F1
#
_cell.length_a   1.000
_cell.length_b   1.000
_cell.length_c   1.000
_cell.angle_alpha   90.00
_cell.angle_beta   90.00
_cell.angle_gamma   90.00
#
_symmetry.space_group_name_H-M   'P 1'
#
loop_
_entity.id
_entity.type
_entity.pdbx_description
1 polymer ?
#
loop_
_entity_poly.entity_id
_entity_poly.type
_entity_poly.pdbx_seq_one_letter_code
_entity_poly.pdbx_strand_id
1 'polypeptide(L)'
;TLLTTRYASPFSSVHGKRVWRKLEVCADGSYVHERNTCCKCAVGQRLKQHCNATHPVTCELCEYGTFNSIPNNLDHCLPCTSCNQPNANLEEEDACTPGRDAKCRCKKDHYCSETHECKICQPCDTCDSVGIKVPCTSISDTICNTEPNPGVIAAIVVPLLLVILGILAFFGYKYLKGKKMQQELANCTGGTSDERNPIRDEPIPMVKVQPLILDIAETLGWRDMKDLAIRSGIPDTRIDAVRLNHPNDTEEACQSLLRIWVEKTGRNASVELVQSLRRSGKRDKAEKILEILRKTLDA
;
A
#
# COMPACT_ATOMS: atom_id res chain seq x y z
N THR A 1 -34.13 -67.94 -11.66
CA THR A 1 -32.91 -68.32 -10.93
C THR A 1 -32.66 -67.28 -9.84
N LEU A 2 -33.24 -67.51 -8.66
CA LEU A 2 -33.08 -66.69 -7.46
C LEU A 2 -32.11 -67.44 -6.55
N LEU A 3 -30.95 -66.84 -6.24
CA LEU A 3 -30.04 -67.34 -5.22
C LEU A 3 -30.32 -66.57 -3.93
N THR A 4 -31.16 -67.17 -3.08
CA THR A 4 -31.36 -66.82 -1.69
C THR A 4 -30.25 -67.45 -0.85
N THR A 5 -29.37 -66.66 -0.27
CA THR A 5 -28.44 -67.11 0.77
C THR A 5 -29.15 -67.07 2.12
N ARG A 6 -29.37 -68.26 2.68
CA ARG A 6 -29.75 -68.51 4.09
C ARG A 6 -28.65 -67.96 5.00
N TYR A 7 -28.99 -67.40 6.16
CA TYR A 7 -28.28 -67.73 7.39
C TYR A 7 -29.19 -67.60 8.63
N ALA A 8 -29.18 -68.71 9.36
CA ALA A 8 -29.74 -69.10 10.64
C ALA A 8 -30.32 -68.04 11.61
N SER A 9 -31.52 -68.37 12.10
CA SER A 9 -32.05 -68.04 13.42
C SER A 9 -31.16 -68.59 14.54
N PRO A 10 -31.17 -67.95 15.72
CA PRO A 10 -31.23 -68.73 16.96
C PRO A 10 -32.32 -68.18 17.89
N PHE A 11 -33.32 -69.03 18.16
CA PHE A 11 -34.17 -68.91 19.34
C PHE A 11 -33.45 -69.60 20.50
N SER A 12 -33.17 -68.87 21.58
CA SER A 12 -32.99 -69.43 22.91
C SER A 12 -33.70 -68.51 23.90
N SER A 13 -34.78 -69.04 24.47
CA SER A 13 -35.48 -68.46 25.62
C SER A 13 -34.81 -68.96 26.90
N VAL A 14 -34.65 -68.09 27.91
CA VAL A 14 -34.97 -68.34 29.34
C VAL A 14 -34.40 -67.20 30.21
N HIS A 15 -35.34 -66.51 30.86
CA HIS A 15 -35.33 -65.86 32.17
C HIS A 15 -34.13 -64.98 32.59
N GLY A 16 -34.34 -63.67 32.45
CA GLY A 16 -33.58 -62.64 33.15
C GLY A 16 -33.93 -61.28 32.58
N LYS A 17 -34.56 -60.43 33.39
CA LYS A 17 -34.98 -59.06 32.99
C LYS A 17 -33.82 -58.32 32.32
N ARG A 18 -33.84 -58.21 30.99
CA ARG A 18 -33.10 -57.19 30.26
C ARG A 18 -34.10 -56.41 29.44
N VAL A 19 -34.59 -55.36 30.08
CA VAL A 19 -35.16 -54.22 29.39
C VAL A 19 -34.02 -53.67 28.53
N TRP A 20 -34.00 -54.03 27.25
CA TRP A 20 -33.22 -53.29 26.26
C TRP A 20 -33.93 -51.96 26.06
N ARG A 21 -33.74 -51.00 26.99
CA ARG A 21 -33.75 -49.59 26.57
C ARG A 21 -32.47 -49.43 25.79
N LYS A 22 -32.45 -49.90 24.53
CA LYS A 22 -31.57 -49.32 23.54
C LYS A 22 -32.01 -47.87 23.51
N LEU A 23 -31.25 -47.01 24.20
CA LEU A 23 -31.44 -45.58 24.13
C LEU A 23 -31.35 -45.27 22.63
N GLU A 24 -32.49 -45.08 21.96
CA GLU A 24 -32.48 -44.51 20.62
C GLU A 24 -31.83 -43.15 20.80
N VAL A 25 -30.55 -43.08 20.45
CA VAL A 25 -29.83 -41.82 20.45
C VAL A 25 -30.48 -41.03 19.33
N CYS A 26 -31.38 -40.12 19.71
CA CYS A 26 -32.06 -39.23 18.77
C CYS A 26 -31.00 -38.39 18.06
N ALA A 27 -30.89 -38.54 16.74
CA ALA A 27 -29.90 -37.81 15.95
C ALA A 27 -30.05 -36.28 16.10
N ASP A 28 -31.30 -35.82 16.17
CA ASP A 28 -31.68 -34.40 16.21
C ASP A 28 -31.97 -33.89 17.64
N GLY A 29 -31.56 -34.65 18.65
CA GLY A 29 -31.80 -34.35 20.06
C GLY A 29 -33.17 -34.81 20.58
N SER A 30 -33.40 -34.61 21.87
CA SER A 30 -34.59 -35.10 22.57
C SER A 30 -35.27 -34.01 23.41
N TYR A 31 -36.52 -34.29 23.81
CA TYR A 31 -37.30 -33.49 24.74
C TYR A 31 -38.12 -34.40 25.65
N VAL A 32 -38.60 -33.89 26.78
CA VAL A 32 -39.40 -34.66 27.74
C VAL A 32 -40.88 -34.33 27.56
N HIS A 33 -41.72 -35.37 27.44
CA HIS A 33 -43.18 -35.26 27.43
C HIS A 33 -43.78 -36.38 28.27
N GLU A 34 -44.64 -36.04 29.24
CA GLU A 34 -45.32 -37.00 30.13
C GLU A 34 -44.39 -38.10 30.71
N ARG A 35 -43.19 -37.70 31.17
CA ARG A 35 -42.14 -38.57 31.74
C ARG A 35 -41.47 -39.53 30.73
N ASN A 36 -41.78 -39.42 29.44
CA ASN A 36 -41.09 -40.09 28.34
C ASN A 36 -40.05 -39.15 27.72
N THR A 37 -38.92 -39.72 27.29
CA THR A 37 -37.91 -39.01 26.48
C THR A 37 -38.23 -39.22 25.01
N CYS A 38 -38.69 -38.17 24.32
CA CYS A 38 -39.05 -38.19 22.92
C CYS A 38 -37.95 -37.60 22.04
N CYS A 39 -37.81 -38.10 20.81
CA CYS A 39 -36.94 -37.46 19.82
C CYS A 39 -37.59 -36.20 19.26
N LYS A 40 -36.79 -35.17 18.97
CA LYS A 40 -37.22 -33.98 18.26
C LYS A 40 -37.51 -34.30 16.79
N CYS A 41 -38.39 -33.52 16.18
CA CYS A 41 -38.58 -33.51 14.75
C CYS A 41 -37.39 -32.82 14.06
N ALA A 42 -37.02 -33.34 12.90
CA ALA A 42 -35.87 -32.82 12.14
C ALA A 42 -36.16 -31.42 11.58
N VAL A 43 -35.11 -30.80 11.03
CA VAL A 43 -35.22 -29.53 10.31
C VAL A 43 -36.29 -29.63 9.21
N GLY A 44 -37.14 -28.61 9.16
CA GLY A 44 -38.29 -28.50 8.28
C GLY A 44 -39.44 -29.43 8.53
N GLN A 45 -39.50 -29.99 9.73
CA GLN A 45 -40.67 -30.70 10.23
C GLN A 45 -41.26 -30.01 11.47
N ARG A 46 -42.54 -30.24 11.68
CA ARG A 46 -43.28 -29.95 12.92
C ARG A 46 -43.73 -31.25 13.56
N LEU A 47 -44.01 -31.17 14.85
CA LEU A 47 -44.63 -32.22 15.62
C LEU A 47 -46.10 -32.38 15.25
N LYS A 48 -46.49 -33.61 14.90
CA LYS A 48 -47.89 -33.99 14.71
C LYS A 48 -48.46 -34.71 15.92
N GLN A 49 -47.66 -35.56 16.56
CA GLN A 49 -48.05 -36.29 17.75
C GLN A 49 -46.82 -36.59 18.63
N HIS A 50 -46.95 -36.33 19.94
CA HIS A 50 -45.93 -36.67 20.92
C HIS A 50 -45.69 -38.18 21.01
N CYS A 51 -44.48 -38.57 21.43
CA CYS A 51 -44.20 -39.95 21.78
C CYS A 51 -44.89 -40.32 23.10
N ASN A 52 -45.16 -41.62 23.27
CA ASN A 52 -45.58 -42.18 24.55
C ASN A 52 -44.77 -43.45 24.86
N ALA A 53 -45.17 -44.22 25.89
CA ALA A 53 -44.44 -45.41 26.30
C ALA A 53 -44.36 -46.52 25.22
N THR A 54 -45.21 -46.47 24.18
CA THR A 54 -45.32 -47.49 23.13
C THR A 54 -45.17 -46.96 21.71
N HIS A 55 -45.43 -45.68 21.48
CA HIS A 55 -45.43 -45.06 20.15
C HIS A 55 -44.32 -44.00 20.06
N PRO A 56 -43.53 -44.00 18.97
CA PRO A 56 -42.53 -42.97 18.73
C PRO A 56 -43.19 -41.62 18.40
N VAL A 57 -42.37 -40.57 18.39
CA VAL A 57 -42.81 -39.25 17.92
C VAL A 57 -43.28 -39.33 16.47
N THR A 58 -44.34 -38.61 16.13
CA THR A 58 -44.79 -38.44 14.73
C THR A 58 -44.55 -37.01 14.30
N CYS A 59 -43.81 -36.84 13.21
CA CYS A 59 -43.44 -35.55 12.62
C CYS A 59 -44.04 -35.42 11.22
N GLU A 60 -44.28 -34.18 10.80
CA GLU A 60 -44.82 -33.85 9.48
C GLU A 60 -44.01 -32.72 8.85
N LEU A 61 -43.86 -32.73 7.52
CA LEU A 61 -43.13 -31.69 6.80
C LEU A 61 -43.87 -30.36 6.89
N CYS A 62 -43.12 -29.26 6.96
CA CYS A 62 -43.71 -27.92 6.86
C CYS A 62 -44.39 -27.69 5.51
N GLU A 63 -45.52 -26.98 5.56
CA GLU A 63 -46.29 -26.59 4.39
C GLU A 63 -45.60 -25.44 3.63
N TYR A 64 -45.99 -25.22 2.38
CA TYR A 64 -45.46 -24.14 1.55
C TYR A 64 -45.63 -22.77 2.25
N GLY A 65 -44.57 -21.96 2.27
CA GLY A 65 -44.55 -20.68 2.96
C GLY A 65 -44.28 -20.77 4.47
N THR A 66 -43.94 -21.95 4.99
CA THR A 66 -43.54 -22.14 6.39
C THR A 66 -42.24 -22.94 6.51
N PHE A 67 -41.53 -22.76 7.61
CA PHE A 67 -40.26 -23.42 7.87
C PHE A 67 -40.03 -23.71 9.35
N ASN A 68 -39.07 -24.59 9.63
CA ASN A 68 -38.44 -24.73 10.94
C ASN A 68 -36.94 -25.00 10.73
N SER A 69 -36.07 -24.05 11.09
CA SER A 69 -34.64 -24.10 10.76
C SER A 69 -33.79 -25.00 11.66
N ILE A 70 -34.37 -25.44 12.79
CA ILE A 70 -33.69 -26.28 13.78
C ILE A 70 -34.59 -27.44 14.21
N PRO A 71 -34.00 -28.54 14.71
CA PRO A 71 -34.76 -29.60 15.34
C PRO A 71 -35.62 -29.11 16.50
N ASN A 72 -36.89 -29.47 16.47
CA ASN A 72 -37.90 -28.88 17.35
C ASN A 72 -38.96 -29.89 17.78
N ASN A 73 -39.83 -29.45 18.70
CA ASN A 73 -41.02 -30.15 19.16
C ASN A 73 -42.25 -29.22 19.06
N LEU A 74 -42.22 -28.26 18.13
CA LEU A 74 -43.29 -27.31 17.87
C LEU A 74 -44.39 -28.03 17.10
N ASP A 75 -45.65 -27.78 17.47
CA ASP A 75 -46.82 -28.31 16.77
C ASP A 75 -47.14 -27.55 15.47
N HIS A 76 -46.41 -26.47 15.18
CA HIS A 76 -46.54 -25.63 14.00
C HIS A 76 -45.17 -25.35 13.36
N CYS A 77 -45.21 -24.89 12.10
CA CYS A 77 -44.06 -24.32 11.41
C CYS A 77 -44.13 -22.79 11.48
N LEU A 78 -42.98 -22.13 11.48
CA LEU A 78 -42.89 -20.68 11.47
C LEU A 78 -43.21 -20.14 10.06
N PRO A 79 -43.93 -19.02 9.94
CA PRO A 79 -44.16 -18.41 8.63
C PRO A 79 -42.84 -17.89 8.06
N CYS A 80 -42.63 -18.08 6.76
CA CYS A 80 -41.47 -17.52 6.08
C CYS A 80 -41.55 -15.99 5.98
N THR A 81 -40.39 -15.35 6.05
CA THR A 81 -40.22 -13.93 5.79
C THR A 81 -40.65 -13.59 4.36
N SER A 82 -41.42 -12.51 4.19
CA SER A 82 -41.88 -12.04 2.88
C SER A 82 -41.07 -10.85 2.40
N CYS A 83 -40.41 -11.00 1.25
CA CYS A 83 -39.64 -9.93 0.61
C CYS A 83 -40.49 -9.09 -0.37
N ASN A 84 -41.78 -9.39 -0.52
CA ASN A 84 -42.67 -8.75 -1.50
C ASN A 84 -43.47 -7.58 -0.91
N GLN A 85 -42.94 -6.97 0.15
CA GLN A 85 -43.59 -5.85 0.82
C GLN A 85 -43.64 -4.64 -0.13
N PRO A 86 -44.83 -4.04 -0.35
CA PRO A 86 -44.95 -2.89 -1.22
C PRO A 86 -44.15 -1.71 -0.66
N ASN A 87 -43.43 -1.01 -1.54
CA ASN A 87 -42.56 0.14 -1.21
C ASN A 87 -41.34 -0.16 -0.33
N ALA A 88 -41.07 -1.42 0.03
CA ALA A 88 -39.87 -1.79 0.79
C ALA A 88 -38.62 -1.93 -0.08
N ASN A 89 -38.78 -2.02 -1.40
CA ASN A 89 -37.70 -2.23 -2.37
C ASN A 89 -36.81 -3.45 -2.06
N LEU A 90 -37.42 -4.51 -1.54
CA LEU A 90 -36.78 -5.80 -1.25
C LEU A 90 -37.04 -6.80 -2.37
N GLU A 91 -36.12 -7.75 -2.51
CA GLU A 91 -36.26 -8.94 -3.34
C GLU A 91 -35.71 -10.17 -2.61
N GLU A 92 -36.15 -11.35 -3.02
CA GLU A 92 -35.71 -12.61 -2.45
C GLU A 92 -34.29 -12.95 -2.92
N GLU A 93 -33.37 -13.12 -1.97
CA GLU A 93 -32.01 -13.60 -2.21
C GLU A 93 -31.96 -15.13 -2.10
N ASP A 94 -32.47 -15.66 -0.99
CA ASP A 94 -32.60 -17.09 -0.73
C ASP A 94 -34.08 -17.44 -0.58
N ALA A 95 -34.51 -18.48 -1.30
CA ALA A 95 -35.89 -18.95 -1.24
C ALA A 95 -36.24 -19.63 0.08
N CYS A 96 -37.48 -19.41 0.53
CA CYS A 96 -38.08 -20.16 1.63
C CYS A 96 -38.15 -21.65 1.28
N THR A 97 -37.71 -22.49 2.21
CA THR A 97 -37.84 -23.95 2.14
C THR A 97 -38.39 -24.47 3.46
N PRO A 98 -38.94 -25.69 3.53
CA PRO A 98 -39.36 -26.25 4.82
C PRO A 98 -38.28 -26.14 5.90
N GLY A 99 -37.01 -26.29 5.53
CA GLY A 99 -35.89 -26.25 6.48
C GLY A 99 -35.22 -24.88 6.69
N ARG A 100 -35.59 -23.83 5.96
CA ARG A 100 -34.90 -22.53 6.01
C ARG A 100 -35.83 -21.38 5.67
N ASP A 101 -35.71 -20.30 6.42
CA ASP A 101 -36.42 -19.06 6.12
C ASP A 101 -35.94 -18.46 4.78
N ALA A 102 -36.80 -17.64 4.16
CA ALA A 102 -36.38 -16.77 3.07
C ALA A 102 -35.41 -15.70 3.59
N LYS A 103 -34.46 -15.29 2.75
CA LYS A 103 -33.63 -14.10 2.99
C LYS A 103 -33.95 -13.03 1.97
N CYS A 104 -34.10 -11.81 2.45
CA CYS A 104 -34.35 -10.65 1.61
C CYS A 104 -33.08 -9.83 1.42
N ARG A 105 -32.94 -9.23 0.25
CA ARG A 105 -31.94 -8.20 -0.05
C ARG A 105 -32.59 -6.99 -0.69
N CYS A 106 -31.89 -5.86 -0.69
CA CYS A 106 -32.34 -4.71 -1.45
C CYS A 106 -32.32 -4.99 -2.95
N LYS A 107 -33.35 -4.52 -3.65
CA LYS A 107 -33.40 -4.49 -5.11
C LYS A 107 -32.22 -3.70 -5.65
N LYS A 108 -31.97 -3.87 -6.95
CA LYS A 108 -31.00 -3.06 -7.69
C LYS A 108 -31.25 -1.56 -7.43
N ASP A 109 -30.15 -0.82 -7.32
CA ASP A 109 -30.11 0.63 -7.10
C ASP A 109 -30.78 1.07 -5.77
N HIS A 110 -30.84 0.16 -4.79
CA HIS A 110 -31.24 0.45 -3.41
C HIS A 110 -30.27 -0.17 -2.40
N TYR A 111 -30.14 0.45 -1.23
CA TYR A 111 -29.25 0.02 -0.16
C TYR A 111 -29.89 0.14 1.21
N CYS A 112 -29.23 -0.46 2.21
CA CYS A 112 -29.64 -0.36 3.60
C CYS A 112 -28.45 -0.51 4.54
N SER A 113 -28.15 0.54 5.31
CA SER A 113 -26.99 0.55 6.20
C SER A 113 -27.08 -0.43 7.38
N GLU A 114 -28.27 -0.96 7.68
CA GLU A 114 -28.48 -1.92 8.75
C GLU A 114 -28.34 -3.36 8.24
N THR A 115 -27.27 -4.03 8.69
CA THR A 115 -26.86 -5.35 8.19
C THR A 115 -27.76 -6.53 8.58
N HIS A 116 -28.66 -6.37 9.55
CA HIS A 116 -29.42 -7.50 10.11
C HIS A 116 -30.95 -7.35 10.09
N GLU A 117 -31.50 -6.16 9.82
CA GLU A 117 -32.95 -5.92 9.91
C GLU A 117 -33.47 -4.94 8.85
N CYS A 118 -32.95 -5.03 7.62
CA CYS A 118 -33.43 -4.13 6.59
C CYS A 118 -34.89 -4.41 6.20
N LYS A 119 -35.81 -3.62 6.76
CA LYS A 119 -37.25 -3.67 6.45
C LYS A 119 -37.61 -2.81 5.24
N ILE A 120 -36.84 -1.77 4.96
CA ILE A 120 -37.07 -0.80 3.88
C ILE A 120 -35.72 -0.38 3.31
N CYS A 121 -35.52 -0.55 2.01
CA CYS A 121 -34.31 -0.12 1.32
C CYS A 121 -34.45 1.28 0.73
N GLN A 122 -33.40 2.08 0.90
CA GLN A 122 -33.29 3.45 0.40
C GLN A 122 -32.74 3.44 -1.02
N PRO A 123 -33.21 4.34 -1.92
CA PRO A 123 -32.61 4.47 -3.24
C PRO A 123 -31.17 4.96 -3.12
N CYS A 124 -30.28 4.47 -3.99
CA CYS A 124 -28.90 4.93 -4.01
C CYS A 124 -28.78 6.34 -4.61
N ASP A 125 -27.81 7.10 -4.14
CA ASP A 125 -27.45 8.40 -4.71
C ASP A 125 -26.87 8.25 -6.13
N THR A 126 -27.19 9.23 -6.99
CA THR A 126 -26.69 9.33 -8.36
C THR A 126 -25.60 10.39 -8.48
N CYS A 127 -24.42 10.00 -8.96
CA CYS A 127 -23.28 10.89 -9.11
C CYS A 127 -23.23 11.49 -10.51
N ASP A 128 -23.97 12.58 -10.74
CA ASP A 128 -24.18 13.25 -12.04
C ASP A 128 -22.90 13.43 -12.90
N SER A 129 -22.29 14.62 -12.89
CA SER A 129 -21.11 14.95 -13.71
C SER A 129 -19.78 14.57 -13.07
N VAL A 130 -19.78 14.29 -11.77
CA VAL A 130 -18.58 13.98 -10.98
C VAL A 130 -18.13 12.52 -11.11
N GLY A 131 -19.05 11.63 -11.48
CA GLY A 131 -18.81 10.20 -11.54
C GLY A 131 -18.72 9.53 -10.16
N ILE A 132 -18.73 8.20 -10.19
CA ILE A 132 -18.82 7.34 -9.01
C ILE A 132 -17.43 7.06 -8.45
N LYS A 133 -17.24 7.26 -7.14
CA LYS A 133 -16.05 6.88 -6.39
C LYS A 133 -16.18 5.47 -5.80
N VAL A 134 -17.32 5.18 -5.18
CA VAL A 134 -17.69 3.85 -4.66
C VAL A 134 -19.09 3.52 -5.15
N PRO A 135 -19.29 2.38 -5.82
CA PRO A 135 -20.60 2.00 -6.32
C PRO A 135 -21.54 1.63 -5.18
N CYS A 136 -22.84 1.80 -5.42
CA CYS A 136 -23.86 1.32 -4.49
C CYS A 136 -23.81 -0.20 -4.32
N THR A 137 -24.11 -0.66 -3.11
CA THR A 137 -24.29 -2.07 -2.77
C THR A 137 -25.62 -2.25 -2.03
N SER A 138 -26.04 -3.49 -1.79
CA SER A 138 -27.25 -3.76 -0.99
C SER A 138 -27.17 -3.23 0.45
N ILE A 139 -25.96 -2.91 0.95
CA ILE A 139 -25.72 -2.47 2.33
C ILE A 139 -25.11 -1.07 2.46
N SER A 140 -24.77 -0.42 1.34
CA SER A 140 -24.09 0.87 1.36
C SER A 140 -24.46 1.71 0.15
N ASP A 141 -24.62 3.00 0.37
CA ASP A 141 -24.92 3.96 -0.69
C ASP A 141 -23.76 4.14 -1.68
N THR A 142 -24.06 4.75 -2.82
CA THR A 142 -23.08 5.30 -3.75
C THR A 142 -22.29 6.43 -3.08
N ILE A 143 -20.97 6.47 -3.28
CA ILE A 143 -20.15 7.62 -2.91
C ILE A 143 -19.67 8.30 -4.19
N CYS A 144 -19.92 9.59 -4.33
CA CYS A 144 -19.53 10.39 -5.49
C CYS A 144 -18.10 10.93 -5.37
N ASN A 145 -17.48 11.22 -6.52
CA ASN A 145 -16.26 12.03 -6.53
C ASN A 145 -16.60 13.46 -6.09
N THR A 146 -15.65 14.09 -5.39
CA THR A 146 -15.76 15.51 -5.07
C THR A 146 -15.35 16.33 -6.28
N GLU A 147 -16.14 17.34 -6.66
CA GLU A 147 -15.67 18.33 -7.63
C GLU A 147 -14.38 18.98 -7.11
N PRO A 148 -13.38 19.19 -7.97
CA PRO A 148 -12.21 19.92 -7.57
C PRO A 148 -12.64 21.37 -7.30
N ASN A 149 -12.65 21.75 -6.02
CA ASN A 149 -13.02 23.09 -5.60
C ASN A 149 -12.16 24.12 -6.35
N PRO A 150 -12.76 25.07 -7.11
CA PRO A 150 -12.01 26.05 -7.88
C PRO A 150 -11.10 26.90 -6.98
N GLY A 151 -11.47 27.09 -5.70
CA GLY A 151 -10.63 27.72 -4.69
C GLY A 151 -9.36 26.94 -4.36
N VAL A 152 -9.43 25.59 -4.32
CA VAL A 152 -8.26 24.73 -4.09
C VAL A 152 -7.35 24.72 -5.31
N ILE A 153 -7.93 24.67 -6.52
CA ILE A 153 -7.16 24.78 -7.77
C ILE A 153 -6.43 26.14 -7.82
N ALA A 154 -7.14 27.24 -7.56
CA ALA A 154 -6.55 28.58 -7.55
C ALA A 154 -5.44 28.71 -6.50
N ALA A 155 -5.63 28.16 -5.30
CA ALA A 155 -4.64 28.18 -4.23
C ALA A 155 -3.34 27.44 -4.58
N ILE A 156 -3.38 26.44 -5.48
CA ILE A 156 -2.19 25.70 -5.91
C ILE A 156 -1.58 26.32 -7.16
N VAL A 157 -2.40 26.69 -8.16
CA VAL A 157 -1.93 27.15 -9.47
C VAL A 157 -1.35 28.58 -9.41
N VAL A 158 -1.98 29.48 -8.65
CA VAL A 158 -1.53 30.89 -8.55
C VAL A 158 -0.11 31.01 -7.97
N PRO A 159 0.24 30.40 -6.83
CA PRO A 159 1.60 30.48 -6.31
C PRO A 159 2.63 29.81 -7.22
N LEU A 160 2.29 28.70 -7.88
CA LEU A 160 3.18 28.07 -8.86
C LEU A 160 3.49 29.01 -10.04
N LEU A 161 2.48 29.71 -10.57
CA LEU A 161 2.69 30.70 -11.63
C LEU A 161 3.56 31.87 -11.17
N LEU A 162 3.37 32.37 -9.95
CA LEU A 162 4.21 33.44 -9.38
C LEU A 162 5.67 33.00 -9.20
N VAL A 163 5.89 31.77 -8.76
CA VAL A 163 7.25 31.19 -8.65
C VAL A 163 7.91 31.08 -10.02
N ILE A 164 7.20 30.59 -11.03
CA ILE A 164 7.72 30.50 -12.40
C ILE A 164 8.07 31.89 -12.95
N LEU A 165 7.20 32.88 -12.76
CA LEU A 165 7.46 34.27 -13.17
C LEU A 165 8.67 34.85 -12.43
N GLY A 166 8.80 34.59 -11.13
CA GLY A 166 9.96 35.01 -10.34
C GLY A 166 11.27 34.38 -10.83
N ILE A 167 11.25 33.09 -11.19
CA ILE A 167 12.40 32.38 -11.75
C ILE A 167 12.78 32.96 -13.12
N LEU A 168 11.81 33.16 -14.02
CA LEU A 168 12.04 33.76 -15.34
C LEU A 168 12.60 35.17 -15.22
N ALA A 169 12.06 35.99 -14.31
CA ALA A 169 12.58 37.33 -14.04
C ALA A 169 14.02 37.28 -13.49
N PHE A 170 14.34 36.34 -12.59
CA PHE A 170 15.67 36.16 -12.04
C PHE A 170 16.69 35.75 -13.12
N PHE A 171 16.36 34.77 -13.96
CA PHE A 171 17.21 34.37 -15.07
C PHE A 171 17.34 35.46 -16.14
N GLY A 172 16.25 36.15 -16.47
CA GLY A 172 16.26 37.30 -17.38
C GLY A 172 17.15 38.44 -16.86
N TYR A 173 17.07 38.75 -15.56
CA TYR A 173 17.93 39.72 -14.91
C TYR A 173 19.41 39.29 -14.95
N LYS A 174 19.71 38.03 -14.64
CA LYS A 174 21.08 37.46 -14.74
C LYS A 174 21.62 37.52 -16.17
N TYR A 175 20.78 37.22 -17.17
CA TYR A 175 21.14 37.27 -18.58
C TYR A 175 21.42 38.71 -19.05
N LEU A 176 20.53 39.66 -18.70
CA LEU A 176 20.69 41.09 -19.02
C LEU A 176 21.93 41.69 -18.33
N LYS A 177 22.17 41.32 -17.06
CA LYS A 177 23.37 41.75 -16.31
C LYS A 177 24.65 41.11 -16.89
N GLY A 178 24.59 39.85 -17.30
CA GLY A 178 25.68 39.16 -18.00
C GLY A 178 26.04 39.86 -19.31
N LYS A 179 25.04 40.28 -20.09
CA LYS A 179 25.24 41.07 -21.32
C LYS A 179 25.85 42.45 -21.03
N LYS A 180 25.44 43.11 -19.93
CA LYS A 180 26.02 44.39 -19.48
C LYS A 180 27.49 44.24 -19.05
N MET A 181 27.89 43.09 -18.50
CA MET A 181 29.27 42.78 -18.14
C MET A 181 30.13 42.39 -19.37
N GLN A 182 29.51 41.86 -20.42
CA GLN A 182 30.18 41.53 -21.69
C GLN A 182 30.40 42.77 -22.58
N GLN A 183 29.64 43.84 -22.36
CA GLN A 183 29.77 45.11 -23.08
C GLN A 183 30.92 46.00 -22.54
N GLU A 184 31.37 45.80 -21.28
CA GLU A 184 32.57 46.49 -20.76
C GLU A 184 33.90 45.83 -21.19
N LEU A 185 33.92 44.56 -21.62
CA LEU A 185 35.13 43.92 -22.17
C LEU A 185 35.28 44.11 -23.70
N ALA A 186 34.26 44.62 -24.38
CA ALA A 186 34.32 44.92 -25.81
C ALA A 186 34.62 46.39 -26.14
N ASN A 187 34.73 47.26 -25.13
CA ASN A 187 34.94 48.71 -25.33
C ASN A 187 36.18 49.22 -24.61
N CYS A 188 37.34 48.63 -24.91
CA CYS A 188 38.67 49.26 -24.83
C CYS A 188 39.70 48.36 -25.54
N THR A 189 39.78 48.47 -26.86
CA THR A 189 41.01 48.14 -27.61
C THR A 189 41.48 49.40 -28.34
N GLY A 190 42.17 50.24 -27.57
CA GLY A 190 43.08 51.27 -28.05
C GLY A 190 44.28 51.24 -27.10
N GLY A 191 45.49 51.12 -27.64
CA GLY A 191 46.75 51.06 -26.88
C GLY A 191 46.90 52.24 -25.92
N THR A 192 47.77 52.21 -24.91
CA THR A 192 49.17 51.73 -24.89
C THR A 192 49.66 51.51 -23.44
N SER A 193 50.75 50.76 -23.31
CA SER A 193 51.81 50.85 -22.27
C SER A 193 51.38 51.01 -20.81
N ASP A 194 51.41 49.92 -20.03
CA ASP A 194 52.49 49.67 -19.05
C ASP A 194 52.10 48.56 -18.06
N GLU A 195 53.01 47.58 -17.97
CA GLU A 195 53.44 46.87 -16.76
C GLU A 195 52.36 46.46 -15.72
N ARG A 196 51.78 45.26 -15.89
CA ARG A 196 51.32 44.45 -14.75
C ARG A 196 51.67 42.99 -14.94
N ASN A 197 52.90 42.69 -14.50
CA ASN A 197 53.42 41.47 -13.89
C ASN A 197 52.82 40.13 -14.37
N PRO A 198 53.56 39.27 -15.09
CA PRO A 198 53.14 37.91 -15.36
C PRO A 198 53.01 37.17 -14.02
N ILE A 199 51.81 36.71 -13.67
CA ILE A 199 51.70 35.61 -12.71
C ILE A 199 52.40 34.44 -13.38
N ARG A 200 53.59 34.13 -12.87
CA ARG A 200 54.31 32.91 -13.20
C ARG A 200 53.31 31.77 -13.08
N ASP A 201 53.04 31.04 -14.17
CA ASP A 201 52.50 29.69 -14.06
C ASP A 201 53.57 28.87 -13.34
N GLU A 202 53.50 28.88 -12.01
CA GLU A 202 54.38 28.09 -11.18
C GLU A 202 54.02 26.60 -11.37
N PRO A 203 55.02 25.74 -11.63
CA PRO A 203 54.76 24.34 -11.92
C PRO A 203 54.08 23.67 -10.73
N ILE A 204 52.88 23.11 -10.98
CA ILE A 204 52.16 22.34 -9.97
C ILE A 204 53.01 21.12 -9.61
N PRO A 205 53.39 20.96 -8.34
CA PRO A 205 54.29 19.89 -7.96
C PRO A 205 53.59 18.53 -8.04
N MET A 206 54.29 17.52 -8.58
CA MET A 206 53.81 16.14 -8.64
C MET A 206 54.04 15.45 -7.29
N VAL A 207 53.12 15.67 -6.35
CA VAL A 207 53.19 15.14 -4.98
C VAL A 207 52.22 13.97 -4.83
N LYS A 208 52.60 12.95 -4.05
CA LYS A 208 51.67 11.86 -3.67
C LYS A 208 50.56 12.45 -2.82
N VAL A 209 49.32 12.38 -3.31
CA VAL A 209 48.14 12.95 -2.65
C VAL A 209 47.69 12.09 -1.46
N GLN A 210 48.05 10.81 -1.41
CA GLN A 210 47.68 9.86 -0.34
C GLN A 210 47.87 10.36 1.11
N PRO A 211 49.02 10.91 1.52
CA PRO A 211 49.21 11.42 2.87
C PRO A 211 48.38 12.67 3.20
N LEU A 212 47.78 13.34 2.21
CA LEU A 212 47.09 14.64 2.32
C LEU A 212 45.57 14.53 2.16
N ILE A 213 45.03 13.31 2.15
CA ILE A 213 43.61 13.06 1.86
C ILE A 213 42.70 13.78 2.88
N LEU A 214 43.12 13.92 4.14
CA LEU A 214 42.34 14.55 5.20
C LEU A 214 42.12 16.05 4.91
N ASP A 215 43.22 16.81 4.79
CA ASP A 215 43.19 18.27 4.59
C ASP A 215 42.57 18.67 3.24
N ILE A 216 42.81 17.85 2.21
CA ILE A 216 42.25 18.06 0.87
C ILE A 216 40.74 17.75 0.87
N ALA A 217 40.30 16.69 1.54
CA ALA A 217 38.87 16.32 1.57
C ALA A 217 38.02 17.37 2.28
N GLU A 218 38.53 17.96 3.37
CA GLU A 218 37.88 19.05 4.09
C GLU A 218 37.71 20.29 3.19
N THR A 219 38.79 20.68 2.50
CA THR A 219 38.78 21.87 1.61
C THR A 219 37.92 21.65 0.36
N LEU A 220 37.94 20.44 -0.20
CA LEU A 220 37.23 20.07 -1.42
C LEU A 220 35.73 19.92 -1.17
N GLY A 221 35.36 19.07 -0.20
CA GLY A 221 33.98 18.71 0.14
C GLY A 221 33.34 17.71 -0.84
N TRP A 222 32.38 16.94 -0.33
CA TRP A 222 31.74 15.81 -1.02
C TRP A 222 31.18 16.15 -2.41
N ARG A 223 30.50 17.30 -2.56
CA ARG A 223 29.87 17.70 -3.83
C ARG A 223 30.91 17.90 -4.93
N ASP A 224 32.05 18.50 -4.60
CA ASP A 224 33.10 18.80 -5.56
C ASP A 224 33.91 17.56 -5.89
N MET A 225 34.12 16.69 -4.89
CA MET A 225 34.71 15.37 -5.10
C MET A 225 33.83 14.47 -5.98
N LYS A 226 32.50 14.49 -5.78
CA LYS A 226 31.56 13.74 -6.62
C LYS A 226 31.60 14.18 -8.08
N ASP A 227 31.59 15.49 -8.35
CA ASP A 227 31.70 16.02 -9.71
C ASP A 227 33.04 15.64 -10.36
N LEU A 228 34.14 15.71 -9.60
CA LEU A 228 35.46 15.28 -10.05
C LEU A 228 35.50 13.78 -10.40
N ALA A 229 34.90 12.93 -9.55
CA ALA A 229 34.82 11.49 -9.73
C ALA A 229 34.06 11.11 -11.01
N ILE A 230 32.91 11.75 -11.25
CA ILE A 230 32.08 11.54 -12.46
C ILE A 230 32.87 11.94 -13.71
N ARG A 231 33.49 13.13 -13.73
CA ARG A 231 34.30 13.61 -14.86
C ARG A 231 35.50 12.72 -15.17
N SER A 232 36.03 12.06 -14.14
CA SER A 232 37.16 11.15 -14.27
C SER A 232 36.73 9.73 -14.63
N GLY A 233 35.45 9.51 -14.93
CA GLY A 233 34.90 8.23 -15.37
C GLY A 233 34.83 7.18 -14.27
N ILE A 234 34.70 7.57 -13.00
CA ILE A 234 34.36 6.62 -11.93
C ILE A 234 32.87 6.28 -12.10
N PRO A 235 32.49 4.99 -12.19
CA PRO A 235 31.10 4.59 -12.36
C PRO A 235 30.22 5.09 -11.22
N ASP A 236 29.01 5.56 -11.53
CA ASP A 236 28.05 6.05 -10.54
C ASP A 236 27.74 5.00 -9.47
N THR A 237 27.71 3.71 -9.84
CA THR A 237 27.54 2.60 -8.88
C THR A 237 28.60 2.55 -7.79
N ARG A 238 29.86 2.90 -8.11
CA ARG A 238 30.94 2.98 -7.11
C ARG A 238 30.81 4.23 -6.25
N ILE A 239 30.31 5.33 -6.81
CA ILE A 239 30.07 6.58 -6.07
C ILE A 239 28.91 6.40 -5.08
N ASP A 240 27.84 5.73 -5.51
CA ASP A 240 26.67 5.46 -4.69
C ASP A 240 26.99 4.46 -3.57
N ALA A 241 27.85 3.46 -3.83
CA ALA A 241 28.34 2.56 -2.79
C ALA A 241 29.10 3.31 -1.69
N VAL A 242 29.95 4.29 -2.03
CA VAL A 242 30.64 5.13 -1.04
C VAL A 242 29.63 5.93 -0.21
N ARG A 243 28.60 6.48 -0.84
CA ARG A 243 27.56 7.24 -0.14
C ARG A 243 26.74 6.37 0.82
N LEU A 244 26.42 5.13 0.41
CA LEU A 244 25.67 4.18 1.21
C LEU A 244 26.44 3.71 2.45
N ASN A 245 27.77 3.59 2.34
CA ASN A 245 28.62 3.17 3.44
C ASN A 245 28.85 4.28 4.50
N HIS A 246 28.65 5.55 4.13
CA HIS A 246 28.84 6.71 5.02
C HIS A 246 27.60 7.64 4.98
N PRO A 247 26.43 7.20 5.50
CA PRO A 247 25.17 7.92 5.35
C PRO A 247 25.11 9.26 6.11
N ASN A 248 25.83 9.38 7.23
CA ASN A 248 25.82 10.56 8.10
C ASN A 248 27.16 11.30 8.15
N ASP A 249 28.19 10.82 7.45
CA ASP A 249 29.52 11.41 7.46
C ASP A 249 29.95 11.79 6.04
N THR A 250 29.72 13.05 5.68
CA THR A 250 30.08 13.58 4.36
C THR A 250 31.58 13.77 4.19
N GLU A 251 32.34 13.85 5.28
CA GLU A 251 33.78 14.05 5.26
C GLU A 251 34.49 12.72 4.99
N GLU A 252 34.15 11.66 5.73
CA GLU A 252 34.64 10.30 5.47
C GLU A 252 34.23 9.80 4.07
N ALA A 253 33.01 10.13 3.63
CA ALA A 253 32.57 9.85 2.26
C ALA A 253 33.48 10.56 1.25
N CYS A 254 33.80 11.84 1.47
CA CYS A 254 34.70 12.63 0.63
C CYS A 254 36.10 12.03 0.58
N GLN A 255 36.67 11.68 1.74
CA GLN A 255 37.98 11.05 1.86
C GLN A 255 38.05 9.70 1.12
N SER A 256 37.02 8.86 1.29
CA SER A 256 36.92 7.55 0.65
C SER A 256 36.85 7.67 -0.87
N LEU A 257 36.03 8.60 -1.38
CA LEU A 257 35.93 8.84 -2.82
C LEU A 257 37.21 9.47 -3.39
N LEU A 258 37.85 10.38 -2.65
CA LEU A 258 39.13 10.97 -3.01
C LEU A 258 40.21 9.90 -3.10
N ARG A 259 40.27 8.94 -2.18
CA ARG A 259 41.21 7.81 -2.23
C ARG A 259 41.04 6.99 -3.53
N ILE A 260 39.81 6.60 -3.85
CA ILE A 260 39.48 5.86 -5.08
C ILE A 260 39.90 6.65 -6.32
N TRP A 261 39.68 7.97 -6.31
CA TRP A 261 40.05 8.83 -7.41
C TRP A 261 41.57 8.96 -7.57
N VAL A 262 42.32 9.15 -6.48
CA VAL A 262 43.79 9.23 -6.54
C VAL A 262 44.39 7.91 -7.00
N GLU A 263 43.85 6.77 -6.56
CA GLU A 263 44.28 5.44 -7.04
C GLU A 263 44.10 5.29 -8.56
N LYS A 264 43.00 5.82 -9.11
CA LYS A 264 42.72 5.79 -10.54
C LYS A 264 43.61 6.76 -11.34
N THR A 265 43.79 7.99 -10.85
CA THR A 265 44.52 9.06 -11.55
C THR A 265 46.04 8.89 -11.44
N GLY A 266 46.52 8.22 -10.39
CA GLY A 266 47.93 7.92 -10.19
C GLY A 266 48.79 9.16 -9.87
N ARG A 267 50.00 9.23 -10.42
CA ARG A 267 51.02 10.25 -10.06
C ARG A 267 50.65 11.68 -10.48
N ASN A 268 49.69 11.86 -11.39
CA ASN A 268 49.23 13.17 -11.84
C ASN A 268 48.06 13.72 -11.01
N ALA A 269 47.66 13.02 -9.94
CA ALA A 269 46.50 13.40 -9.13
C ALA A 269 46.56 14.84 -8.60
N SER A 270 47.74 15.34 -8.20
CA SER A 270 47.88 16.72 -7.71
C SER A 270 47.60 17.76 -8.81
N VAL A 271 48.12 17.51 -10.02
CA VAL A 271 47.94 18.37 -11.20
C VAL A 271 46.49 18.35 -11.68
N GLU A 272 45.93 17.16 -11.87
CA GLU A 272 44.55 16.99 -12.35
C GLU A 272 43.52 17.55 -11.36
N LEU A 273 43.76 17.42 -10.06
CA LEU A 273 42.88 17.98 -9.03
C LEU A 273 42.80 19.51 -9.13
N VAL A 274 43.96 20.19 -9.15
CA VAL A 274 44.02 21.65 -9.21
C VAL A 274 43.50 22.16 -10.56
N GLN A 275 43.85 21.51 -11.67
CA GLN A 275 43.36 21.90 -12.99
C GLN A 275 41.85 21.70 -13.13
N SER A 276 41.31 20.58 -12.67
CA SER A 276 39.86 20.30 -12.75
C SER A 276 39.06 21.30 -11.92
N LEU A 277 39.56 21.70 -10.74
CA LEU A 277 38.95 22.74 -9.93
C LEU A 277 38.99 24.13 -10.60
N ARG A 278 40.11 24.49 -11.22
CA ARG A 278 40.23 25.73 -12.00
C ARG A 278 39.27 25.76 -13.19
N ARG A 279 39.16 24.65 -13.95
CA ARG A 279 38.20 24.51 -15.08
C ARG A 279 36.74 24.57 -14.63
N SER A 280 36.46 24.07 -13.43
CA SER A 280 35.10 24.08 -12.83
C SER A 280 34.74 25.41 -12.16
N GLY A 281 35.57 26.46 -12.30
CA GLY A 281 35.33 27.79 -11.72
C GLY A 281 35.58 27.88 -10.22
N LYS A 282 36.10 26.82 -9.57
CA LYS A 282 36.37 26.75 -8.12
C LYS A 282 37.80 27.20 -7.80
N ARG A 283 38.18 28.39 -8.28
CA ARG A 283 39.55 28.91 -8.20
C ARG A 283 40.06 29.04 -6.76
N ASP A 284 39.22 29.52 -5.84
CA ASP A 284 39.61 29.69 -4.43
C ASP A 284 39.93 28.36 -3.74
N LYS A 285 39.20 27.30 -4.08
CA LYS A 285 39.47 25.94 -3.57
C LYS A 285 40.73 25.35 -4.20
N ALA A 286 40.92 25.57 -5.51
CA ALA A 286 42.11 25.13 -6.22
C ALA A 286 43.39 25.74 -5.62
N GLU A 287 43.35 27.02 -5.26
CA GLU A 287 44.50 27.72 -4.69
C GLU A 287 44.79 27.29 -3.25
N LYS A 288 43.75 27.09 -2.43
CA LYS A 288 43.91 26.50 -1.08
C LYS A 288 44.49 25.10 -1.11
N ILE A 289 44.05 24.26 -2.05
CA ILE A 289 44.60 22.91 -2.23
C ILE A 289 46.04 22.96 -2.75
N LEU A 290 46.36 23.91 -3.65
CA LEU A 290 47.73 24.12 -4.11
C LEU A 290 48.67 24.50 -2.96
N GLU A 291 48.21 25.33 -2.03
CA GLU A 291 48.94 25.70 -0.82
C GLU A 291 49.18 24.49 0.11
N ILE A 292 48.16 23.64 0.31
CA ILE A 292 48.29 22.40 1.10
C ILE A 292 49.35 21.48 0.47
N LEU A 293 49.29 21.29 -0.86
CA LEU A 293 50.24 20.45 -1.59
C LEU A 293 51.69 20.98 -1.50
N ARG A 294 51.87 22.29 -1.36
CA ARG A 294 53.19 22.93 -1.26
C ARG A 294 53.80 22.81 0.12
N LYS A 295 53.01 22.99 1.17
CA LYS A 295 53.47 22.79 2.55
C LYS A 295 54.08 21.41 2.80
N THR A 296 53.67 20.41 2.02
CA THR A 296 54.21 19.04 2.10
C THR A 296 55.53 18.83 1.35
N LEU A 297 55.93 19.76 0.47
CA LEU A 297 57.25 19.71 -0.19
C LEU A 297 58.35 20.30 0.70
N ASP A 298 57.96 21.22 1.58
CA ASP A 298 58.86 21.96 2.45
C ASP A 298 59.00 21.32 3.86
N ALA A 299 58.29 20.21 4.11
CA ALA A 299 58.25 19.46 5.38
C ALA A 299 58.90 18.07 5.24
#